data_AF-A0A1Q5J841-F1
#
_entry.id   AF-A0A1Q5J841-F1
#
_cell.length_a   1.000
_cell.length_b   1.000
_cell.length_c   1.000
_cell.angle_alpha   90.00
_cell.angle_beta   90.00
_cell.angle_gamma   90.00
#
_symmetry.space_group_name_H-M   'P 1'
#
loop_
_entity.id
_entity.type
_entity.pdbx_description
1 polymer ?
#
loop_
_entity_poly.entity_id
_entity_poly.type
_entity_poly.pdbx_seq_one_letter_code
_entity_poly.pdbx_strand_id
1 'polypeptide(L)'
;MSLEGQLGHFPGDFGSDPLLSAGLGIAAQWGEALGGPEKLQAALKALEPQLRREHELNKLRLERQEADAARKAAAEEAEAQRRADAVEREEERRAREQMAVRHHRHQMRLLHSAVALSVLMLGGGLYAMPTNGWIAGALCGPSLLSLLRIFVLRRSTDADVREAGRSARGAGNAPPPV
;
A
#
# COMPACT_ATOMS: atom_id res chain seq x y z
N MET A 1 24.27 -26.35 13.66
CA MET A 1 24.32 -24.96 14.18
C MET A 1 24.83 -25.05 15.62
N SER A 2 26.13 -24.83 15.82
CA SER A 2 26.80 -24.92 17.13
C SER A 2 27.35 -23.55 17.50
N LEU A 3 26.92 -23.02 18.65
CA LEU A 3 27.34 -21.76 19.25
C LEU A 3 27.89 -22.02 20.67
N GLU A 4 28.86 -22.93 20.81
CA GLU A 4 29.45 -23.31 22.12
C GLU A 4 30.98 -23.16 22.17
N GLY A 5 31.59 -22.47 21.21
CA GLY A 5 33.06 -22.41 21.07
C GLY A 5 33.76 -21.11 21.46
N GLN A 6 33.10 -20.14 22.09
CA GLN A 6 33.67 -18.78 22.24
C GLN A 6 33.58 -18.21 23.66
N LEU A 7 34.04 -18.99 24.64
CA LEU A 7 34.36 -18.49 25.97
C LEU A 7 35.81 -18.85 26.29
N GLY A 8 36.64 -17.83 26.53
CA GLY A 8 37.90 -17.98 27.26
C GLY A 8 39.21 -17.62 26.53
N HIS A 9 39.28 -16.47 25.86
CA HIS A 9 40.56 -15.77 25.69
C HIS A 9 40.41 -14.35 26.22
N PHE A 10 40.60 -14.19 27.53
CA PHE A 10 40.91 -12.87 28.09
C PHE A 10 42.41 -12.66 27.89
N PRO A 11 42.86 -11.72 27.02
CA PRO A 11 44.27 -11.42 26.87
C PRO A 11 44.71 -10.63 28.11
N GLY A 12 45.19 -11.35 29.11
CA GLY A 12 45.80 -10.78 30.30
C GLY A 12 47.30 -10.57 30.10
N ASP A 13 47.67 -9.52 29.36
CA ASP A 13 48.94 -8.82 29.58
C ASP A 13 48.61 -7.42 30.13
N PHE A 14 48.14 -7.39 31.37
CA PHE A 14 47.83 -6.16 32.09
C PHE A 14 49.07 -5.28 32.34
N GLY A 15 50.27 -5.74 31.97
CA GLY A 15 51.53 -5.01 32.13
C GLY A 15 51.83 -4.02 31.00
N SER A 16 51.15 -4.10 29.85
CA SER A 16 51.54 -3.37 28.65
C SER A 16 50.46 -2.46 28.05
N ASP A 17 49.31 -2.31 28.70
CA ASP A 17 48.27 -1.36 28.24
C ASP A 17 48.76 0.09 28.41
N PRO A 18 49.07 0.81 27.31
CA PRO A 18 49.70 2.12 27.37
C PRO A 18 48.79 3.17 28.04
N LEU A 19 47.47 2.93 28.03
CA LEU A 19 46.50 3.75 28.74
C LEU A 19 46.55 3.56 30.27
N LEU A 20 46.78 2.32 30.73
CA LEU A 20 46.90 2.04 32.16
C LEU A 20 48.23 2.55 32.73
N SER A 21 49.32 2.41 31.99
CA SER A 21 50.63 2.95 32.40
C SER A 21 50.63 4.49 32.43
N ALA A 22 50.01 5.14 31.43
CA ALA A 22 49.81 6.59 31.43
C ALA A 22 48.91 7.03 32.60
N GLY A 23 47.82 6.30 32.87
CA GLY A 23 46.92 6.57 33.99
C GLY A 23 47.61 6.48 35.35
N LEU A 24 48.42 5.45 35.58
CA LEU A 24 49.22 5.28 36.79
C LEU A 24 50.27 6.39 36.96
N GLY A 25 50.93 6.80 35.86
CA GLY A 25 51.89 7.90 35.88
C GLY A 25 51.24 9.23 36.29
N ILE A 26 50.05 9.52 35.78
CA ILE A 26 49.27 10.70 36.16
C ILE A 26 48.87 10.59 37.64
N ALA A 27 48.31 9.45 38.07
CA ALA A 27 47.92 9.25 39.47
C ALA A 27 49.09 9.44 40.46
N ALA A 28 50.30 8.99 40.08
CA ALA A 28 51.51 9.21 40.85
C ALA A 28 51.87 10.71 40.94
N GLN A 29 51.83 11.45 39.82
CA GLN A 29 52.05 12.90 39.79
C GLN A 29 51.05 13.66 40.67
N TRP A 30 49.77 13.28 40.65
CA TRP A 30 48.76 13.90 41.53
C TRP A 30 48.99 13.56 43.01
N GLY A 31 49.41 12.32 43.31
CA GLY A 31 49.78 11.90 44.66
C GLY A 31 50.95 12.71 45.22
N GLU A 32 51.95 13.01 44.40
CA GLU A 32 53.08 13.85 44.77
C GLU A 32 52.65 15.32 44.98
N ALA A 33 51.86 15.87 44.06
CA ALA A 33 51.38 17.26 44.12
C ALA A 33 50.44 17.54 45.32
N LEU A 34 49.64 16.56 45.75
CA LEU A 34 48.71 16.70 46.88
C LEU A 34 49.36 16.42 48.24
N GLY A 35 50.65 16.06 48.28
CA GLY A 35 51.42 15.83 49.51
C GLY A 35 51.31 14.41 50.06
N GLY A 36 51.24 13.41 49.18
CA GLY A 36 51.32 11.98 49.50
C GLY A 36 50.05 11.18 49.15
N PRO A 37 50.17 9.83 49.05
CA PRO A 37 49.08 8.94 48.64
C PRO A 37 47.87 8.96 49.61
N GLU A 38 48.11 9.22 50.90
CA GLU A 38 47.07 9.35 51.93
C GLU A 38 46.09 10.50 51.62
N LYS A 39 46.61 11.67 51.20
CA LYS A 39 45.79 12.84 50.88
C LYS A 39 45.04 12.66 49.56
N LEU A 40 45.66 12.01 48.58
CA LEU A 40 44.99 11.60 47.34
C LEU A 40 43.80 10.68 47.64
N GLN A 41 43.98 9.70 48.54
CA GLN A 41 42.90 8.78 48.91
C GLN A 41 41.74 9.51 49.62
N ALA A 42 42.05 10.46 50.52
CA ALA A 42 41.03 11.27 51.17
C ALA A 42 40.27 12.17 50.17
N ALA A 43 40.97 12.78 49.21
CA ALA A 43 40.37 13.58 48.15
C ALA A 43 39.48 12.74 47.22
N LEU A 44 39.92 11.54 46.83
CA LEU A 44 39.12 10.61 46.02
C LEU A 44 37.85 10.18 46.75
N LYS A 45 37.94 9.85 48.05
CA LYS A 45 36.75 9.54 48.88
C LYS A 45 35.77 10.70 48.97
N ALA A 46 36.27 11.94 49.02
CA ALA A 46 35.40 13.13 49.02
C ALA A 46 34.73 13.37 47.65
N LEU A 47 35.37 12.93 46.55
CA LEU A 47 34.87 13.05 45.17
C LEU A 47 33.89 11.93 44.76
N GLU A 48 33.96 10.75 45.37
CA GLU A 48 33.04 9.64 45.13
C GLU A 48 31.55 10.04 45.05
N PRO A 49 30.97 10.83 45.98
CA PRO A 49 29.57 11.22 45.90
C PRO A 49 29.26 12.10 44.68
N GLN A 50 30.21 12.94 44.22
CA GLN A 50 30.02 13.74 43.01
C GLN A 50 30.09 12.86 41.75
N LEU A 51 31.08 11.98 41.66
CA LEU A 51 31.23 11.02 40.56
C LEU A 51 29.98 10.14 40.41
N ARG A 52 29.38 9.68 41.51
CA ARG A 52 28.12 8.90 41.46
C ARG A 52 26.97 9.71 40.86
N ARG A 53 26.80 10.97 41.27
CA ARG A 53 25.75 11.84 40.73
C ARG A 53 25.93 12.12 39.24
N GLU A 54 27.16 12.41 38.82
CA GLU A 54 27.45 12.63 37.39
C GLU A 54 27.25 11.36 36.57
N HIS A 55 27.65 10.21 37.11
CA HIS A 55 27.44 8.93 36.46
C HIS A 55 25.94 8.62 36.28
N GLU A 56 25.13 8.85 37.32
CA GLU A 56 23.67 8.69 37.25
C GLU A 56 23.05 9.63 36.20
N LEU A 57 23.47 10.90 36.16
CA LEU A 57 23.01 11.87 35.15
C LEU A 57 23.41 11.47 33.73
N ASN A 58 24.65 11.00 33.54
CA ASN A 58 25.13 10.51 32.25
C ASN A 58 24.36 9.29 31.80
N LYS A 59 24.05 8.36 32.72
CA LYS A 59 23.22 7.19 32.42
C LYS A 59 21.82 7.59 31.97
N LEU A 60 21.17 8.49 32.71
CA LEU A 60 19.84 9.01 32.33
C LEU A 60 19.87 9.74 30.97
N ARG A 61 20.95 10.49 30.69
CA ARG A 61 21.13 11.17 29.41
C ARG A 61 21.27 10.18 28.26
N LEU A 62 22.03 9.10 28.46
CA LEU A 62 22.20 8.04 27.47
C LEU A 62 20.87 7.32 27.22
N GLU A 63 20.15 6.94 28.27
CA GLU A 63 18.83 6.31 28.16
C GLU A 63 17.84 7.20 27.39
N ARG A 64 17.87 8.52 27.64
CA ARG A 64 17.03 9.48 26.90
C ARG A 64 17.43 9.58 25.43
N GLN A 65 18.74 9.61 25.15
CA GLN A 65 19.25 9.65 23.79
C GLN A 65 18.89 8.38 23.00
N GLU A 66 18.99 7.21 23.63
CA GLU A 66 18.57 5.93 23.03
C GLU A 66 17.06 5.89 22.78
N ALA A 67 16.25 6.35 23.73
CA ALA A 67 14.80 6.43 23.56
C ALA A 67 14.40 7.38 22.41
N ASP A 68 15.07 8.52 22.29
CA ASP A 68 14.84 9.48 21.20
C ASP A 68 15.31 8.91 19.85
N ALA A 69 16.42 8.18 19.81
CA ALA A 69 16.89 7.51 18.61
C ALA A 69 15.92 6.40 18.17
N ALA A 70 15.42 5.60 19.10
CA ALA A 70 14.43 4.56 18.84
C ALA A 70 13.10 5.15 18.30
N ARG A 71 12.66 6.28 18.85
CA ARG A 71 11.46 6.99 18.34
C ARG A 71 11.64 7.52 16.92
N LYS A 72 12.83 8.05 16.60
CA LYS A 72 13.14 8.52 15.24
C LYS A 72 13.18 7.35 14.25
N ALA A 73 13.84 6.25 14.60
CA ALA A 73 13.86 5.05 13.78
C ALA A 73 12.45 4.51 13.52
N ALA A 74 11.62 4.41 14.57
CA ALA A 74 10.22 3.98 14.42
C ALA A 74 9.38 4.92 13.55
N ALA A 75 9.62 6.25 13.63
CA ALA A 75 8.95 7.22 12.78
C ALA A 75 9.36 7.09 11.30
N GLU A 76 10.65 6.90 11.04
CA GLU A 76 11.19 6.69 9.69
C GLU A 76 10.66 5.39 9.07
N GLU A 77 10.61 4.30 9.84
CA GLU A 77 10.02 3.03 9.41
C GLU A 77 8.53 3.17 9.09
N ALA A 78 7.78 3.88 9.94
CA ALA A 78 6.35 4.14 9.71
C ALA A 78 6.12 5.00 8.45
N GLU A 79 6.99 5.97 8.16
CA GLU A 79 6.92 6.72 6.91
C GLU A 79 7.26 5.87 5.69
N ALA A 80 8.30 5.04 5.77
CA ALA A 80 8.68 4.13 4.70
C ALA A 80 7.53 3.17 4.37
N GLN A 81 6.87 2.63 5.40
CA GLN A 81 5.71 1.75 5.21
C GLN A 81 4.54 2.48 4.56
N ARG A 82 4.23 3.71 4.99
CA ARG A 82 3.17 4.52 4.34
C ARG A 82 3.47 4.80 2.86
N ARG A 83 4.74 5.03 2.51
CA ARG A 83 5.15 5.25 1.13
C ARG A 83 5.02 3.96 0.31
N ALA A 84 5.39 2.81 0.87
CA ALA A 84 5.21 1.52 0.22
C ALA A 84 3.72 1.22 -0.04
N ASP A 85 2.87 1.39 0.98
CA ASP A 85 1.42 1.19 0.87
C ASP A 85 0.78 2.13 -0.15
N ALA A 86 1.26 3.37 -0.26
CA ALA A 86 0.77 4.34 -1.24
C ALA A 86 1.07 3.90 -2.67
N VAL A 87 2.29 3.39 -2.91
CA VAL A 87 2.69 2.86 -4.21
C VAL A 87 1.86 1.63 -4.59
N GLU A 88 1.67 0.69 -3.67
CA GLU A 88 0.85 -0.51 -3.91
C GLU A 88 -0.61 -0.14 -4.26
N ARG A 89 -1.20 0.82 -3.55
CA ARG A 89 -2.56 1.31 -3.85
C ARG A 89 -2.66 1.97 -5.23
N GLU A 90 -1.62 2.67 -5.67
CA GLU A 90 -1.60 3.23 -7.02
C GLU A 90 -1.50 2.14 -8.09
N GLU A 91 -0.66 1.13 -7.87
CA GLU A 91 -0.54 -0.01 -8.78
C GLU A 91 -1.87 -0.78 -8.89
N GLU A 92 -2.55 -1.02 -7.77
CA GLU A 92 -3.89 -1.63 -7.79
C GLU A 92 -4.90 -0.79 -8.57
N ARG A 93 -4.90 0.54 -8.40
CA ARG A 93 -5.80 1.43 -9.15
C ARG A 93 -5.53 1.34 -10.65
N ARG A 94 -4.25 1.39 -11.05
CA ARG A 94 -3.84 1.25 -12.45
C ARG A 94 -4.24 -0.12 -13.01
N ALA A 95 -4.09 -1.20 -12.24
CA ALA A 95 -4.50 -2.53 -12.65
C ALA A 95 -6.03 -2.63 -12.85
N ARG A 96 -6.83 -2.09 -11.92
CA ARG A 96 -8.30 -2.05 -12.03
C ARG A 96 -8.77 -1.23 -13.23
N GLU A 97 -8.16 -0.07 -13.46
CA GLU A 97 -8.46 0.78 -14.63
C GLU A 97 -8.15 0.05 -15.94
N GLN A 98 -7.00 -0.65 -16.03
CA GLN A 98 -6.67 -1.44 -17.21
C GLN A 98 -7.67 -2.57 -17.46
N MET A 99 -8.13 -3.26 -16.40
CA MET A 99 -9.16 -4.29 -16.52
C MET A 99 -10.50 -3.70 -17.00
N ALA A 100 -10.91 -2.56 -16.46
CA ALA A 100 -12.14 -1.88 -16.85
C ALA A 100 -12.12 -1.45 -18.33
N VAL A 101 -11.00 -0.90 -18.82
CA VAL A 101 -10.85 -0.50 -20.23
C VAL A 101 -10.93 -1.70 -21.17
N ARG A 102 -10.29 -2.83 -20.81
CA ARG A 102 -10.36 -4.06 -21.61
C ARG A 102 -11.79 -4.58 -21.69
N HIS A 103 -12.47 -4.65 -20.54
CA HIS A 103 -13.85 -5.11 -20.47
C HIS A 103 -14.79 -4.24 -21.31
N HIS A 104 -14.66 -2.91 -21.20
CA HIS A 104 -15.45 -1.97 -22.01
C HIS A 104 -15.21 -2.16 -23.51
N ARG A 105 -13.96 -2.37 -23.94
CA ARG A 105 -13.63 -2.61 -25.36
C ARG A 105 -14.18 -3.93 -25.88
N HIS A 106 -14.27 -4.97 -25.04
CA HIS A 106 -14.89 -6.25 -25.42
C HIS A 106 -16.41 -6.11 -25.55
N GLN A 107 -17.06 -5.47 -24.58
CA GLN A 107 -18.50 -5.20 -24.63
C GLN A 107 -18.87 -4.35 -25.85
N MET A 108 -18.11 -3.29 -26.13
CA MET A 108 -18.34 -2.45 -27.31
C MET A 108 -18.20 -3.24 -28.62
N ARG A 109 -17.21 -4.13 -28.75
CA ARG A 109 -17.05 -4.97 -29.95
C ARG A 109 -18.22 -5.95 -30.13
N LEU A 110 -18.65 -6.60 -29.05
CA LEU A 110 -19.81 -7.51 -29.08
C LEU A 110 -21.11 -6.79 -29.45
N LEU A 111 -21.30 -5.57 -28.92
CA LEU A 111 -22.44 -4.74 -29.27
C LEU A 111 -22.44 -4.40 -30.77
N HIS A 112 -21.30 -3.97 -31.32
CA HIS A 112 -21.19 -3.65 -32.75
C HIS A 112 -21.45 -4.89 -33.63
N SER A 113 -20.92 -6.06 -33.27
CA SER A 113 -21.15 -7.27 -34.06
C SER A 113 -22.61 -7.72 -34.01
N ALA A 114 -23.26 -7.62 -32.84
CA ALA A 114 -24.68 -7.94 -32.70
C ALA A 114 -25.56 -6.99 -33.54
N VAL A 115 -25.27 -5.69 -33.51
CA VAL A 115 -25.97 -4.70 -34.34
C VAL A 115 -25.74 -4.98 -35.83
N ALA A 116 -24.50 -5.18 -36.25
CA ALA A 116 -24.19 -5.50 -37.65
C ALA A 116 -24.93 -6.76 -38.14
N LEU A 117 -24.99 -7.81 -37.31
CA LEU A 117 -25.72 -9.04 -37.63
C LEU A 117 -27.23 -8.78 -37.77
N SER A 118 -27.82 -7.97 -36.88
CA SER A 118 -29.25 -7.63 -36.95
C SER A 118 -29.62 -6.87 -38.22
N VAL A 119 -28.77 -5.92 -38.64
CA VAL A 119 -28.95 -5.17 -39.89
C VAL A 119 -28.81 -6.09 -41.10
N LEU A 120 -27.86 -7.04 -41.06
CA LEU A 120 -27.64 -8.00 -42.14
C LEU A 120 -28.82 -8.99 -42.27
N MET A 121 -29.34 -9.50 -41.14
CA MET A 121 -30.55 -10.34 -41.12
C MET A 121 -31.78 -9.58 -41.65
N LEU A 122 -31.97 -8.34 -41.22
CA LEU A 122 -33.07 -7.50 -41.69
C LEU A 122 -32.96 -7.20 -43.20
N GLY A 123 -31.77 -6.82 -43.65
CA GLY A 123 -31.48 -6.58 -45.07
C GLY A 123 -31.66 -7.83 -45.93
N GLY A 124 -31.22 -9.00 -45.43
CA GLY A 124 -31.43 -10.28 -46.09
C GLY A 124 -32.91 -10.66 -46.20
N GLY A 125 -33.69 -10.44 -45.14
CA GLY A 125 -35.14 -10.65 -45.15
C GLY A 125 -35.87 -9.75 -46.16
N LEU A 126 -35.49 -8.48 -46.27
CA LEU A 126 -36.02 -7.55 -47.27
C LEU A 126 -35.67 -7.97 -48.70
N TYR A 127 -34.45 -8.46 -48.92
CA TYR A 127 -34.00 -8.89 -50.25
C TYR A 127 -34.70 -10.17 -50.74
N ALA A 128 -34.97 -11.12 -49.83
CA ALA A 128 -35.56 -12.41 -50.18
C ALA A 128 -37.06 -12.37 -50.53
N MET A 129 -37.80 -11.32 -50.19
CA MET A 129 -39.23 -11.17 -50.49
C MET A 129 -39.54 -9.93 -51.35
N PRO A 130 -39.15 -9.92 -52.64
CA PRO A 130 -39.37 -8.77 -53.52
C PRO A 130 -40.85 -8.50 -53.83
N THR A 131 -41.73 -9.49 -53.66
CA THR A 131 -43.14 -9.41 -54.11
C THR A 131 -44.09 -8.74 -53.12
N ASN A 132 -43.74 -8.57 -51.84
CA ASN A 132 -44.62 -7.97 -50.80
C ASN A 132 -43.89 -6.99 -49.84
N GLY A 133 -42.87 -6.27 -50.32
CA GLY A 133 -42.03 -5.39 -49.48
C GLY A 133 -42.78 -4.26 -48.76
N TRP A 134 -43.92 -3.79 -49.28
CA TRP A 134 -44.75 -2.77 -48.64
C TRP A 134 -45.31 -3.24 -47.30
N ILE A 135 -45.88 -4.44 -47.24
CA ILE A 135 -46.55 -4.94 -46.02
C ILE A 135 -45.52 -5.16 -44.91
N ALA A 136 -44.33 -5.67 -45.26
CA ALA A 136 -43.21 -5.78 -44.34
C ALA A 136 -42.74 -4.41 -43.82
N GLY A 137 -42.66 -3.39 -44.70
CA GLY A 137 -42.33 -2.02 -44.31
C GLY A 137 -43.38 -1.38 -43.39
N ALA A 138 -44.67 -1.60 -43.66
CA ALA A 138 -45.77 -1.06 -42.87
C ALA A 138 -45.86 -1.70 -41.46
N LEU A 139 -45.60 -3.01 -41.36
CA LEU A 139 -45.65 -3.73 -40.08
C LEU A 139 -44.37 -3.54 -39.24
N CYS A 140 -43.21 -3.38 -39.90
CA CYS A 140 -41.93 -3.20 -39.20
C CYS A 140 -41.64 -1.73 -38.88
N GLY A 141 -42.24 -0.78 -39.60
CA GLY A 141 -41.97 0.66 -39.54
C GLY A 141 -41.94 1.27 -38.13
N PRO A 142 -42.98 1.13 -37.29
CA PRO A 142 -43.03 1.78 -35.97
C PRO A 142 -42.04 1.19 -34.96
N SER A 143 -41.89 -0.13 -34.97
CA SER A 143 -40.95 -0.84 -34.09
C SER A 143 -39.49 -0.56 -34.51
N LEU A 144 -39.21 -0.51 -35.81
CA LEU A 144 -37.90 -0.10 -36.32
C LEU A 144 -37.63 1.38 -36.04
N LEU A 145 -38.60 2.27 -36.20
CA LEU A 145 -38.42 3.69 -35.87
C LEU A 145 -38.14 3.88 -34.38
N SER A 146 -38.78 3.09 -33.52
CA SER A 146 -38.58 3.15 -32.06
C SER A 146 -37.18 2.67 -31.68
N LEU A 147 -36.73 1.53 -32.23
CA LEU A 147 -35.38 1.04 -32.03
C LEU A 147 -34.33 1.99 -32.62
N LEU A 148 -34.55 2.48 -33.84
CA LEU A 148 -33.68 3.45 -34.49
C LEU A 148 -33.59 4.74 -33.65
N ARG A 149 -34.72 5.23 -33.11
CA ARG A 149 -34.74 6.42 -32.25
C ARG A 149 -33.99 6.18 -30.94
N ILE A 150 -34.15 5.02 -30.30
CA ILE A 150 -33.41 4.64 -29.08
C ILE A 150 -31.90 4.54 -29.36
N PHE A 151 -31.51 4.01 -30.52
CA PHE A 151 -30.11 3.87 -30.92
C PHE A 151 -29.47 5.18 -31.41
N VAL A 152 -30.20 5.99 -32.18
CA VAL A 152 -29.73 7.26 -32.76
C VAL A 152 -29.71 8.40 -31.74
N LEU A 153 -30.65 8.43 -30.78
CA LEU A 153 -30.59 9.41 -29.68
C LEU A 153 -29.54 9.06 -28.62
N ARG A 154 -28.90 7.90 -28.72
CA ARG A 154 -27.60 7.56 -28.10
C ARG A 154 -27.42 8.06 -26.66
N ARG A 155 -28.47 7.95 -25.85
CA ARG A 155 -28.44 8.13 -24.40
C ARG A 155 -29.47 7.20 -23.75
N SER A 156 -29.40 5.92 -24.10
CA SER A 156 -29.94 4.84 -23.28
C SER A 156 -29.26 4.95 -21.91
N THR A 157 -29.94 5.57 -20.95
CA THR A 157 -29.51 5.58 -19.56
C THR A 157 -29.74 4.16 -19.03
N ASP A 158 -28.87 3.65 -18.17
CA ASP A 158 -28.97 2.29 -17.58
C ASP A 158 -30.35 1.97 -16.95
N ALA A 159 -31.17 3.01 -16.70
CA ALA A 159 -32.55 2.91 -16.26
C ALA A 159 -33.46 2.15 -17.24
N ASP A 160 -33.38 2.45 -18.55
CA ASP A 160 -34.30 1.88 -19.56
C ASP A 160 -34.06 0.38 -19.76
N VAL A 161 -32.79 -0.05 -19.70
CA VAL A 161 -32.40 -1.46 -19.80
C VAL A 161 -32.87 -2.25 -18.56
N ARG A 162 -32.83 -1.63 -17.37
CA ARG A 162 -33.36 -2.24 -16.13
C ARG A 162 -34.88 -2.29 -16.07
N GLU A 163 -35.56 -1.40 -16.79
CA GLU A 163 -37.01 -1.38 -16.88
C GLU A 163 -37.52 -2.39 -17.92
N ALA A 164 -36.85 -2.49 -19.08
CA ALA A 164 -37.11 -3.55 -20.05
C ALA A 164 -36.88 -4.96 -19.46
N GLY A 165 -35.83 -5.14 -18.66
CA GLY A 165 -35.57 -6.39 -17.94
C GLY A 165 -36.64 -6.74 -16.89
N ARG A 166 -37.28 -5.73 -16.27
CA ARG A 166 -38.40 -5.92 -15.34
C ARG A 166 -39.70 -6.22 -16.08
N SER A 167 -39.99 -5.54 -17.18
CA SER A 167 -41.18 -5.81 -18.01
C SER A 167 -41.15 -7.20 -18.65
N ALA A 168 -39.99 -7.67 -19.10
CA ALA A 168 -39.83 -9.03 -19.62
C ALA A 168 -40.07 -10.12 -18.56
N ARG A 169 -39.65 -9.89 -17.29
CA ARG A 169 -39.93 -10.80 -16.17
C ARG A 169 -41.37 -10.70 -15.67
N GLY A 170 -41.99 -9.52 -15.77
CA GLY A 170 -43.40 -9.31 -15.41
C GLY A 170 -44.37 -10.02 -16.36
N ALA A 171 -44.07 -10.03 -17.67
CA ALA A 171 -44.90 -10.72 -18.66
C ALA A 171 -44.92 -12.25 -18.51
N GLY A 172 -43.85 -12.84 -17.94
CA GLY A 172 -43.79 -14.29 -17.66
C GLY A 172 -44.58 -14.74 -16.42
N ASN A 173 -45.04 -13.80 -15.58
CA ASN A 173 -45.74 -14.08 -14.32
C ASN A 173 -47.21 -13.61 -14.33
N ALA A 174 -47.79 -13.31 -15.49
CA ALA A 174 -49.22 -13.00 -15.57
C ALA A 174 -50.04 -14.27 -15.28
N PRO A 175 -50.91 -14.29 -14.25
CA PRO A 175 -51.77 -15.44 -13.98
C PRO A 175 -52.72 -15.65 -15.17
N PRO A 176 -53.02 -16.91 -15.54
CA PRO A 176 -53.92 -17.19 -16.66
C PRO A 176 -55.32 -16.62 -16.36
N PRO A 177 -56.01 -16.08 -17.38
CA PRO A 177 -57.36 -15.54 -17.21
C PRO A 177 -58.31 -16.67 -16.78
N VAL A 178 -59.13 -16.39 -15.76
CA VAL A 178 -60.14 -17.29 -15.17
C VAL A 178 -61.41 -17.31 -16.01
#